data_AF-A0A0P5E605-F1
#
_entry.id   AF-A0A0P5E605-F1
#
_cell.length_a   1.000
_cell.length_b   1.000
_cell.length_c   1.000
_cell.angle_alpha   90.00
_cell.angle_beta   90.00
_cell.angle_gamma   90.00
#
_symmetry.space_group_name_H-M   'P 1'
#
loop_
_entity.id
_entity.type
_entity.pdbx_description
1 polymer ?
#
loop_
_entity_poly.entity_id
_entity_poly.type
_entity_poly.pdbx_seq_one_letter_code
_entity_poly.pdbx_strand_id
1 'polypeptide(L)'
;MDKFLIKKTKEPPSSGISRGMKQASLHQLGGVVILEDLTSANQQLSNPEISPDQKIYILNKLKNKKPAKEILKSTGIGRTVHRLCRDENPIVSCAANEVYGFWKTHILHLLRRKPIEVESDAETKRGRASAKKMINLALNNSVIAEEIEIHVFNK
;
A
#
# COMPACT_ATOMS: atom_id res chain seq x y z
N MET A 1 41.54 36.60 -24.72
CA MET A 1 40.38 36.43 -25.61
C MET A 1 39.13 36.62 -24.76
N ASP A 2 38.95 37.80 -24.16
CA ASP A 2 38.05 37.98 -23.00
C ASP A 2 37.14 39.19 -23.18
N LYS A 3 36.64 39.41 -24.39
CA LYS A 3 35.79 40.56 -24.74
C LYS A 3 34.29 40.22 -24.79
N PHE A 4 33.89 38.98 -24.47
CA PHE A 4 32.50 38.51 -24.66
C PHE A 4 31.83 37.90 -23.42
N LEU A 5 32.46 37.98 -22.24
CA LEU A 5 31.89 37.44 -21.00
C LEU A 5 31.09 38.51 -20.24
N ILE A 6 29.82 38.70 -20.61
CA ILE A 6 28.87 39.49 -19.81
C ILE A 6 28.32 38.58 -18.70
N LYS A 7 28.92 38.64 -17.52
CA LYS A 7 28.36 38.01 -16.30
C LYS A 7 27.15 38.81 -15.86
N LYS A 8 25.94 38.35 -16.20
CA LYS A 8 24.71 38.87 -15.59
C LYS A 8 24.64 38.41 -14.12
N THR A 9 24.39 39.35 -13.23
CA THR A 9 24.11 39.10 -11.81
C THR A 9 22.82 38.28 -11.70
N LYS A 10 22.88 37.17 -10.96
CA LYS A 10 21.74 36.27 -10.75
C LYS A 10 20.73 36.98 -9.86
N GLU A 11 19.58 37.37 -10.41
CA GLU A 11 18.47 37.88 -9.59
C GLU A 11 17.99 36.77 -8.63
N PRO A 12 17.60 37.13 -7.39
CA PRO A 12 17.05 36.15 -6.46
C PRO A 12 15.77 35.56 -7.07
N PRO A 13 15.55 34.24 -6.96
CA PRO A 13 14.34 33.63 -7.47
C PRO A 13 13.14 34.33 -6.81
N SER A 14 12.24 34.85 -7.64
CA SER A 14 10.96 35.35 -7.19
C SER A 14 10.29 34.28 -6.32
N SER A 15 9.73 34.71 -5.20
CA SER A 15 9.02 33.87 -4.24
C SER A 15 7.71 33.36 -4.82
N GLY A 16 7.80 32.54 -5.87
CA GLY A 16 6.75 31.61 -6.22
C GLY A 16 6.55 30.69 -5.03
N ILE A 17 5.30 30.45 -4.66
CA ILE A 17 4.89 29.43 -3.68
C ILE A 17 5.32 28.09 -4.26
N SER A 18 6.60 27.76 -4.10
CA SER A 18 7.10 26.43 -4.38
C SER A 18 6.43 25.56 -3.34
N ARG A 19 5.55 24.65 -3.80
CA ARG A 19 5.14 23.52 -2.98
C ARG A 19 6.43 22.75 -2.70
N GLY A 20 7.11 23.11 -1.63
CA GLY A 20 8.37 22.50 -1.25
C GLY A 20 8.13 21.01 -1.10
N MET A 21 8.64 20.23 -2.05
CA MET A 21 8.63 18.78 -1.95
C MET A 21 9.53 18.44 -0.77
N LYS A 22 8.93 18.30 0.41
CA LYS A 22 9.64 17.85 1.60
C LYS A 22 9.97 16.37 1.39
N GLN A 23 11.25 16.04 1.50
CA GLN A 23 11.70 14.66 1.48
C GLN A 23 11.08 13.92 2.67
N ALA A 24 10.34 12.84 2.40
CA ALA A 24 9.81 11.96 3.44
C ALA A 24 10.82 10.84 3.71
N SER A 25 10.93 10.43 4.98
CA SER A 25 11.70 9.23 5.34
C SER A 25 10.95 7.97 4.89
N LEU A 26 11.68 6.90 4.55
CA LEU A 26 11.08 5.64 4.09
C LEU A 26 10.01 5.12 5.06
N HIS A 27 10.30 5.17 6.36
CA HIS A 27 9.40 4.74 7.44
C HIS A 27 8.14 5.60 7.59
N GLN A 28 8.06 6.79 6.97
CA GLN A 28 6.86 7.63 7.01
C GLN A 28 5.88 7.27 5.88
N LEU A 29 6.33 6.53 4.87
CA LEU A 29 5.46 6.08 3.79
C LEU A 29 4.41 5.10 4.35
N GLY A 30 3.15 5.28 3.94
CA GLY A 30 2.04 4.45 4.43
C GLY A 30 2.14 3.00 3.97
N GLY A 31 2.74 2.73 2.80
CA GLY A 31 2.95 1.37 2.30
C GLY A 31 4.13 0.63 2.95
N VAL A 32 5.01 1.34 3.66
CA VAL A 32 6.16 0.74 4.35
C VAL A 32 5.75 0.41 5.77
N VAL A 33 5.78 -0.87 6.10
CA VAL A 33 5.37 -1.40 7.40
C VAL A 33 6.53 -2.19 8.00
N ILE A 34 6.90 -1.85 9.23
CA ILE A 34 7.92 -2.54 10.01
C ILE A 34 7.20 -3.64 10.82
N LEU A 35 7.70 -4.87 10.75
CA LEU A 35 7.01 -6.01 11.36
C LEU A 35 7.09 -5.95 12.89
N GLU A 36 8.25 -5.57 13.40
CA GLU A 36 8.54 -5.42 14.82
C GLU A 36 7.61 -4.39 15.47
N ASP A 37 7.37 -3.26 14.79
CA ASP A 37 6.43 -2.23 15.23
C ASP A 37 5.00 -2.77 15.33
N LEU A 38 4.56 -3.56 14.34
CA LEU A 38 3.22 -4.16 14.36
C LEU A 38 3.08 -5.23 15.45
N THR A 39 4.09 -6.08 15.64
CA THR A 39 4.07 -7.08 16.71
C THR A 39 4.06 -6.42 18.08
N SER A 40 4.84 -5.35 18.27
CA SER A 40 4.90 -4.60 19.52
C SER A 40 3.57 -3.88 19.79
N ALA A 41 3.00 -3.23 18.76
CA ALA A 41 1.68 -2.62 18.84
C ALA A 41 0.58 -3.65 19.15
N ASN A 42 0.68 -4.86 18.61
CA ASN A 42 -0.26 -5.93 18.89
C ASN A 42 -0.20 -6.39 20.35
N GLN A 43 1.02 -6.57 20.89
CA GLN A 43 1.23 -6.93 22.28
C GLN A 43 0.69 -5.85 23.23
N GLN A 44 0.97 -4.58 22.93
CA GLN A 44 0.48 -3.44 23.70
C GLN A 44 -1.05 -3.39 23.68
N LEU A 45 -1.66 -3.40 22.50
CA LEU A 45 -3.12 -3.33 22.35
C LEU A 45 -3.86 -4.55 22.93
N SER A 46 -3.19 -5.69 23.05
CA SER A 46 -3.74 -6.89 23.69
C SER A 46 -3.69 -6.83 25.21
N ASN A 47 -2.83 -5.99 25.79
CA ASN A 47 -2.67 -5.87 27.23
C ASN A 47 -3.82 -5.03 27.83
N PRO A 48 -4.61 -5.59 28.77
CA PRO A 48 -5.73 -4.86 29.40
C PRO A 48 -5.27 -3.70 30.29
N GLU A 49 -4.06 -3.75 30.83
CA GLU A 49 -3.50 -2.75 31.76
C GLU A 49 -3.15 -1.42 31.07
N ILE A 50 -3.14 -1.38 29.74
CA ILE A 50 -2.81 -0.16 28.99
C ILE A 50 -3.96 0.84 29.06
N SER A 51 -3.63 2.09 29.40
CA SER A 51 -4.59 3.18 29.48
C SER A 51 -5.28 3.44 28.13
N PRO A 52 -6.54 3.91 28.14
CA PRO A 52 -7.29 4.18 26.91
C PRO A 52 -6.58 5.20 26.00
N ASP A 53 -5.91 6.20 26.57
CA ASP A 53 -5.17 7.22 25.80
C ASP A 53 -3.99 6.62 25.02
N GLN A 54 -3.27 5.67 25.63
CA GLN A 54 -2.17 4.97 24.97
C GLN A 54 -2.70 4.06 23.86
N LYS A 55 -3.84 3.38 24.06
CA LYS A 55 -4.50 2.61 22.98
C LYS A 55 -4.85 3.52 21.80
N ILE A 56 -5.42 4.70 22.06
CA ILE A 56 -5.76 5.67 21.01
C ILE A 56 -4.51 6.16 20.27
N TYR A 57 -3.43 6.45 21.00
CA TYR A 57 -2.15 6.86 20.40
C TYR A 57 -1.62 5.80 19.43
N ILE A 58 -1.61 4.53 19.84
CA ILE A 58 -1.16 3.42 19.00
C ILE A 58 -2.08 3.24 17.79
N LEU A 59 -3.40 3.27 17.97
CA LEU A 59 -4.38 3.15 16.88
C LEU A 59 -4.21 4.28 15.83
N ASN A 60 -3.95 5.51 16.28
CA ASN A 60 -3.66 6.62 15.38
C ASN A 60 -2.35 6.45 14.60
N LYS A 61 -1.31 5.88 15.22
CA LYS A 61 -0.06 5.52 14.51
C LYS A 61 -0.34 4.45 13.44
N LEU A 62 -1.18 3.47 13.75
CA LEU A 62 -1.56 2.37 12.85
C LEU A 62 -2.44 2.83 11.68
N LYS A 63 -3.30 3.84 11.87
CA LYS A 63 -4.16 4.42 10.81
C LYS A 63 -3.37 4.89 9.60
N ASN A 64 -2.15 5.39 9.82
CA ASN A 64 -1.29 5.90 8.75
C ASN A 64 -0.61 4.78 7.93
N LYS A 65 -0.72 3.51 8.37
CA LYS A 65 -0.08 2.36 7.75
C LYS A 65 -1.08 1.53 6.96
N LYS A 66 -0.60 0.98 5.84
CA LYS A 66 -1.35 0.14 4.89
C LYS A 66 -0.73 -1.25 4.82
N PRO A 67 -0.86 -2.07 5.88
CA PRO A 67 -0.32 -3.43 5.88
C PRO A 67 -1.03 -4.31 4.86
N ALA A 68 -0.27 -5.18 4.20
CA ALA A 68 -0.82 -6.19 3.31
C ALA A 68 -1.59 -7.28 4.09
N LYS A 69 -2.48 -8.00 3.39
CA LYS A 69 -3.31 -9.07 3.99
C LYS A 69 -2.48 -10.12 4.73
N GLU A 70 -1.35 -10.54 4.16
CA GLU A 70 -0.48 -11.56 4.75
C GLU A 70 0.26 -11.05 6.01
N ILE A 71 0.56 -9.75 6.05
CA ILE A 71 1.14 -9.12 7.24
C ILE A 71 0.12 -9.05 8.39
N LEU A 72 -1.14 -8.70 8.09
CA LEU A 72 -2.20 -8.72 9.10
C LEU A 72 -2.48 -10.11 9.66
N LYS A 73 -2.38 -11.15 8.82
CA LYS A 73 -2.53 -12.54 9.25
C LYS A 73 -1.38 -13.01 10.14
N SER A 74 -0.14 -12.75 9.74
CA SER A 74 1.07 -13.19 10.46
C SER A 74 1.23 -12.49 11.80
N THR A 75 1.07 -11.16 11.84
CA THR A 75 1.18 -10.39 13.09
C THR A 75 -0.03 -10.55 14.00
N GLY A 76 -1.20 -10.92 13.47
CA GLY A 76 -2.44 -11.08 14.23
C GLY A 76 -3.10 -9.76 14.65
N ILE A 77 -2.48 -8.61 14.40
CA ILE A 77 -2.95 -7.27 14.81
C ILE A 77 -4.38 -6.98 14.33
N GLY A 78 -4.76 -7.47 13.15
CA GLY A 78 -6.11 -7.26 12.61
C GLY A 78 -7.21 -7.81 13.51
N ARG A 79 -6.98 -8.95 14.19
CA ARG A 79 -7.94 -9.53 15.14
C ARG A 79 -8.05 -8.70 16.42
N THR A 80 -6.93 -8.17 16.90
CA THR A 80 -6.87 -7.33 18.09
C THR A 80 -7.58 -6.00 17.86
N VAL A 81 -7.32 -5.33 16.74
CA VAL A 81 -8.04 -4.10 16.37
C VAL A 81 -9.53 -4.35 16.20
N HIS A 82 -9.93 -5.46 15.57
CA HIS A 82 -11.35 -5.82 15.45
C HIS A 82 -12.02 -6.07 16.81
N ARG A 83 -11.30 -6.64 17.78
CA ARG A 83 -11.80 -6.78 19.16
C ARG A 83 -12.03 -5.41 19.82
N LEU A 84 -11.07 -4.50 19.66
CA LEU A 84 -11.16 -3.13 20.20
C LEU A 84 -12.30 -2.29 19.58
N CYS A 85 -12.83 -2.68 18.42
CA CYS A 85 -14.04 -2.06 17.86
C CYS A 85 -15.29 -2.28 18.74
N ARG A 86 -15.22 -3.18 19.74
CA ARG A 86 -16.27 -3.48 20.71
C ARG A 86 -15.86 -3.13 22.15
N ASP A 87 -14.81 -2.33 22.30
CA ASP A 87 -14.33 -1.87 23.60
C ASP A 87 -15.39 -1.01 24.30
N GLU A 88 -15.42 -1.05 25.63
CA GLU A 88 -16.37 -0.29 26.45
C GLU A 88 -16.16 1.22 26.29
N ASN A 89 -14.92 1.65 26.03
CA ASN A 89 -14.63 3.05 25.80
C ASN A 89 -15.01 3.44 24.35
N PRO A 90 -15.98 4.36 24.16
CA PRO A 90 -16.46 4.73 22.83
C PRO A 90 -15.39 5.40 21.98
N ILE A 91 -14.41 6.08 22.59
CA ILE A 91 -13.33 6.77 21.86
C ILE A 91 -12.35 5.74 21.30
N VAL A 92 -11.98 4.75 22.10
CA VAL A 92 -11.11 3.64 21.67
C VAL A 92 -11.81 2.82 20.57
N SER A 93 -13.09 2.52 20.77
CA SER A 93 -13.90 1.81 19.78
C SER A 93 -14.02 2.57 18.46
N CYS A 94 -14.25 3.88 18.51
CA CYS A 94 -14.30 4.73 17.31
C CYS A 94 -12.96 4.69 16.55
N ALA A 95 -11.84 4.92 17.24
CA ALA A 95 -10.51 4.87 16.64
C ALA A 95 -10.19 3.49 16.03
N ALA A 96 -10.57 2.41 16.71
CA ALA A 96 -10.38 1.06 16.21
C ALA A 96 -11.23 0.78 14.96
N ASN A 97 -12.48 1.24 14.92
CA ASN A 97 -13.37 1.11 13.77
C ASN A 97 -12.82 1.85 12.54
N GLU A 98 -12.26 3.04 12.71
CA GLU A 98 -11.61 3.78 11.62
C GLU A 98 -10.44 3.00 11.02
N VAL A 99 -9.54 2.48 11.87
CA VAL A 99 -8.37 1.70 11.44
C VAL A 99 -8.82 0.42 10.72
N TYR A 100 -9.76 -0.32 11.32
CA TYR A 100 -10.27 -1.56 10.75
C TYR A 100 -10.98 -1.34 9.42
N GLY A 101 -11.85 -0.32 9.36
CA GLY A 101 -12.56 0.07 8.14
C GLY A 101 -11.60 0.48 7.02
N PHE A 102 -10.58 1.28 7.35
CA PHE A 102 -9.55 1.69 6.41
C PHE A 102 -8.74 0.50 5.86
N TRP A 103 -8.30 -0.43 6.72
CA TRP A 103 -7.59 -1.62 6.26
C TRP A 103 -8.47 -2.54 5.42
N LYS A 104 -9.72 -2.77 5.84
CA LYS A 104 -10.68 -3.60 5.10
C LYS A 104 -10.95 -3.03 3.71
N THR A 105 -11.25 -1.73 3.63
CA THR A 105 -11.50 -1.05 2.34
C THR A 105 -10.26 -1.05 1.46
N HIS A 106 -9.07 -0.80 2.01
CA HIS A 106 -7.83 -0.84 1.26
C HIS A 106 -7.55 -2.23 0.67
N ILE A 107 -7.71 -3.29 1.45
CA ILE A 107 -7.50 -4.67 0.99
C ILE A 107 -8.55 -5.05 -0.07
N LEU A 108 -9.82 -4.71 0.15
CA LEU A 108 -10.87 -4.95 -0.85
C LEU A 108 -10.62 -4.19 -2.14
N HIS A 109 -10.11 -2.96 -2.05
CA HIS A 109 -9.72 -2.18 -3.23
C HIS A 109 -8.59 -2.85 -4.00
N LEU A 110 -7.55 -3.33 -3.31
CA LEU A 110 -6.45 -4.08 -3.94
C LEU A 110 -6.93 -5.36 -4.61
N LEU A 111 -7.85 -6.11 -3.98
CA LEU A 111 -8.41 -7.34 -4.56
C LEU A 111 -9.30 -7.09 -5.78
N ARG A 112 -9.98 -5.94 -5.84
CA ARG A 112 -10.87 -5.55 -6.96
C ARG A 112 -10.13 -4.80 -8.06
N ARG A 113 -8.89 -4.41 -7.84
CA ARG A 113 -8.10 -3.65 -8.81
C ARG A 113 -7.85 -4.56 -10.01
N LYS A 114 -8.40 -4.17 -11.16
CA LYS A 114 -8.08 -4.82 -12.43
C LYS A 114 -6.59 -4.59 -12.73
N PRO A 115 -5.89 -5.59 -13.28
CA PRO A 115 -4.54 -5.38 -13.78
C PRO A 115 -4.52 -4.22 -14.77
N ILE A 116 -3.46 -3.42 -14.73
CA ILE A 116 -3.27 -2.36 -15.73
C ILE A 116 -2.90 -3.05 -17.03
N GLU A 117 -3.79 -2.98 -18.02
CA GLU A 117 -3.48 -3.43 -19.37
C GLU A 117 -2.57 -2.39 -20.03
N VAL A 118 -1.30 -2.73 -20.17
CA VAL A 118 -0.36 -1.95 -20.97
C VAL A 118 -0.37 -2.53 -22.38
N GLU A 119 -0.64 -1.69 -23.38
CA GLU A 119 -0.65 -2.13 -24.76
C GLU A 119 0.76 -2.59 -25.18
N SER A 120 0.87 -3.87 -25.55
CA SER A 120 2.10 -4.44 -26.09
C SER A 120 2.23 -4.16 -27.59
N ASP A 121 3.46 -4.20 -28.11
CA ASP A 121 3.72 -4.14 -29.54
C ASP A 121 3.08 -5.35 -30.28
N ALA A 122 2.99 -5.23 -31.62
CA ALA A 122 2.31 -6.22 -32.44
C ALA A 122 2.99 -7.60 -32.42
N GLU A 123 4.31 -7.67 -32.24
CA GLU A 123 5.04 -8.93 -32.18
C GLU A 123 4.75 -9.67 -30.88
N THR A 124 4.82 -8.95 -29.75
CA THR A 124 4.47 -9.48 -28.43
C THR A 124 3.01 -9.98 -28.41
N LYS A 125 2.07 -9.24 -29.00
CA LYS A 125 0.66 -9.68 -29.12
C LYS A 125 0.52 -11.01 -29.89
N ARG A 126 1.25 -11.19 -31.00
CA ARG A 126 1.24 -12.45 -31.78
C ARG A 126 1.83 -13.62 -31.00
N GLY A 127 2.94 -13.39 -30.29
CA GLY A 127 3.57 -14.39 -29.44
C GLY A 127 2.65 -14.87 -28.33
N ARG A 128 2.02 -13.93 -27.60
CA ARG A 128 1.04 -14.21 -26.53
C ARG A 128 -0.16 -15.01 -27.04
N ALA A 129 -0.73 -14.62 -28.18
CA ALA A 129 -1.84 -15.36 -28.79
C ALA A 129 -1.46 -16.79 -29.18
N SER A 130 -0.24 -16.98 -29.69
CA SER A 130 0.26 -18.31 -30.08
C SER A 130 0.53 -19.19 -28.85
N ALA A 131 1.15 -18.65 -27.81
CA ALA A 131 1.36 -19.33 -26.54
C ALA A 131 0.02 -19.76 -25.90
N LYS A 132 -0.98 -18.87 -25.87
CA LYS A 132 -2.31 -19.19 -25.35
C LYS A 132 -2.97 -20.34 -26.11
N LYS A 133 -2.83 -20.37 -27.43
CA LYS A 133 -3.33 -21.50 -28.26
C LYS A 133 -2.62 -22.81 -27.92
N MET A 134 -1.29 -22.79 -27.77
CA MET A 134 -0.53 -23.99 -27.41
C MET A 134 -0.93 -24.53 -26.03
N ILE A 135 -1.07 -23.65 -25.04
CA ILE A 135 -1.50 -24.04 -23.69
C ILE A 135 -2.91 -24.62 -23.70
N ASN A 136 -3.84 -23.97 -24.41
CA ASN A 136 -5.20 -24.47 -24.55
C ASN A 136 -5.23 -25.84 -25.25
N LEU A 137 -4.42 -26.03 -26.30
CA LEU A 137 -4.33 -27.33 -26.99
C LEU A 137 -3.76 -28.43 -26.08
N ALA A 138 -2.77 -28.11 -25.25
CA ALA A 138 -2.13 -29.07 -24.35
C ALA A 138 -3.03 -29.46 -23.17
N LEU A 139 -3.76 -28.49 -22.60
CA LEU A 139 -4.56 -28.67 -21.38
C LEU A 139 -6.06 -28.88 -21.65
N ASN A 140 -6.52 -28.66 -22.89
CA ASN A 140 -7.94 -28.60 -23.28
C ASN A 140 -8.79 -27.70 -22.36
N ASN A 141 -8.18 -26.63 -21.84
CA ASN A 141 -8.83 -25.73 -20.90
C ASN A 141 -8.47 -24.28 -21.23
N SER A 142 -9.44 -23.57 -21.81
CA SER A 142 -9.29 -22.17 -22.20
C SER A 142 -9.20 -21.21 -21.02
N VAL A 143 -9.83 -21.55 -19.88
CA VAL A 143 -9.82 -20.72 -18.68
C VAL A 143 -8.42 -20.70 -18.06
N ILE A 144 -7.79 -21.87 -17.94
CA ILE A 144 -6.42 -21.99 -17.41
C ILE A 144 -5.41 -21.28 -18.32
N ALA A 145 -5.59 -21.38 -19.64
CA ALA A 145 -4.71 -20.70 -20.59
C ALA A 145 -4.78 -19.16 -20.45
N GLU A 146 -5.96 -18.61 -20.15
CA GLU A 146 -6.15 -17.18 -19.89
C GLU A 146 -5.54 -16.76 -18.53
N GLU A 147 -5.76 -17.55 -17.48
CA GLU A 147 -5.22 -17.26 -16.14
C GLU A 147 -3.69 -17.26 -16.12
N ILE A 148 -3.05 -18.22 -16.79
CA ILE A 148 -1.59 -18.29 -16.89
C ILE A 148 -1.05 -17.07 -17.64
N GLU A 149 -1.71 -16.67 -18.74
CA GLU A 149 -1.32 -15.51 -19.52
C GLU A 149 -1.38 -14.22 -18.67
N ILE A 150 -2.51 -13.99 -18.00
CA ILE A 150 -2.70 -12.85 -17.12
C ILE A 150 -1.64 -12.86 -16.01
N HIS A 151 -1.36 -14.02 -15.41
CA HIS A 151 -0.41 -14.11 -14.31
C HIS A 151 1.03 -13.82 -14.73
N VAL A 152 1.43 -14.23 -15.94
CA VAL A 152 2.78 -14.00 -16.47
C VAL A 152 2.99 -12.53 -16.85
N PHE A 153 1.99 -11.88 -17.44
CA PHE A 153 2.16 -10.55 -18.04
C PHE A 153 1.61 -9.39 -17.20
N ASN A 154 0.73 -9.63 -16.23
CA ASN A 154 0.02 -8.58 -15.50
C ASN A 154 0.30 -8.59 -13.98
N LYS A 155 1.57 -8.65 -13.59
CA LYS A 155 1.99 -8.70 -12.18
C LYS A 155 1.86 -7.36 -11.44
#